data_AF-A0A1F8P3D1-F1
#
_entry.id   AF-A0A1F8P3D1-F1
#
_cell.length_a   1.000
_cell.length_b   1.000
_cell.length_c   1.000
_cell.angle_alpha   90.00
_cell.angle_beta   90.00
_cell.angle_gamma   90.00
#
_symmetry.space_group_name_H-M   'P 1'
#
loop_
_entity.id
_entity.type
_entity.pdbx_description
1 polymer ?
#
loop_
_entity_poly.entity_id
_entity_poly.type
_entity_poly.pdbx_seq_one_letter_code
_entity_poly.pdbx_strand_id
1 'polypeptide(L)' 'MKNILENYYPQYLTTGAVARHCGVSKVTVLRWIEKGNLVAFRLPSGQNRIHRDEFFTFAEKHKIPLRNGHK' A
#
# COMPACT_ATOMS: atom_id res chain seq x y z
N MET A 1 5.99 -25.64 -3.42
CA MET A 1 4.58 -25.27 -3.71
C MET A 1 4.45 -23.77 -3.51
N LYS A 2 4.66 -22.97 -4.57
CA LYS A 2 4.38 -21.52 -4.54
C LYS A 2 2.87 -21.35 -4.57
N ASN A 3 2.36 -20.72 -3.53
CA ASN A 3 0.97 -20.79 -3.09
C ASN A 3 0.07 -20.03 -4.07
N ILE A 4 -1.13 -20.56 -4.30
CA ILE A 4 -2.18 -20.08 -5.22
C ILE A 4 -2.63 -18.61 -4.92
N LEU A 5 -2.10 -18.03 -3.85
CA LEU A 5 -2.31 -16.66 -3.38
C LEU A 5 -1.45 -15.59 -4.11
N GLU A 6 -0.46 -15.98 -4.92
CA GLU A 6 0.41 -15.03 -5.64
C GLU A 6 -0.35 -14.20 -6.69
N ASN A 7 -1.57 -14.62 -7.08
CA ASN A 7 -2.32 -14.04 -8.22
C ASN A 7 -3.54 -13.17 -7.87
N TYR A 8 -3.83 -12.85 -6.60
CA TYR A 8 -5.04 -12.08 -6.25
C TYR A 8 -4.83 -10.62 -5.79
N TYR A 9 -3.57 -10.19 -5.61
CA TYR A 9 -3.28 -8.79 -5.32
C TYR A 9 -2.47 -8.19 -6.47
N PRO A 10 -2.93 -7.12 -7.14
CA PRO A 10 -2.08 -6.42 -8.09
C PRO A 10 -0.77 -6.05 -7.40
N GLN A 11 0.37 -6.37 -8.03
CA GLN A 11 1.73 -6.15 -7.51
C GLN A 11 1.93 -4.74 -6.93
N TYR A 12 1.15 -3.78 -7.45
CA TYR A 12 1.13 -2.40 -7.01
C TYR A 12 -0.23 -1.98 -6.48
N LEU A 13 -0.24 -1.44 -5.27
CA LEU A 13 -1.38 -0.85 -4.62
C LEU A 13 -1.52 0.63 -4.98
N THR A 14 -2.76 1.09 -5.06
CA THR A 14 -3.06 2.52 -5.13
C THR A 14 -3.01 3.13 -3.73
N THR A 15 -2.84 4.44 -3.64
CA THR A 15 -2.97 5.17 -2.36
C THR A 15 -4.33 4.96 -1.70
N GLY A 16 -5.39 4.78 -2.50
CA GLY A 16 -6.72 4.44 -2.01
C GLY A 16 -6.83 3.03 -1.43
N ALA A 17 -6.12 2.05 -2.00
CA ALA A 17 -6.08 0.68 -1.47
C ALA A 17 -5.34 0.66 -0.13
N VAL A 18 -4.15 1.27 -0.07
CA VAL A 18 -3.37 1.41 1.17
C VAL A 18 -4.14 2.13 2.26
N ALA A 19 -4.80 3.24 1.90
CA ALA A 19 -5.66 3.99 2.83
C ALA A 19 -6.76 3.10 3.44
N ARG A 20 -7.39 2.25 2.63
CA ARG A 20 -8.44 1.32 3.07
C ARG A 20 -7.89 0.22 3.97
N HIS A 21 -6.71 -0.34 3.64
CA HIS A 21 -6.07 -1.36 4.47
C HIS A 21 -5.68 -0.81 5.85
N CYS A 22 -5.18 0.42 5.92
CA CYS A 22 -4.77 1.05 7.17
C CYS A 22 -5.91 1.79 7.91
N GLY A 23 -7.10 1.90 7.33
CA GLY A 23 -8.21 2.68 7.91
C GLY A 23 -7.93 4.18 8.01
N VAL A 24 -7.14 4.74 7.08
CA VAL A 24 -6.74 6.16 7.08
C VAL A 24 -7.24 6.89 5.83
N SER A 25 -7.07 8.21 5.79
CA SER A 25 -7.38 9.01 4.59
C SER A 25 -6.31 8.83 3.50
N LYS A 26 -6.68 9.07 2.22
CA LYS A 26 -5.71 9.12 1.11
C LYS A 26 -4.61 10.18 1.33
N VAL A 27 -4.97 11.31 1.95
CA VAL A 27 -4.03 12.41 2.27
C VAL A 27 -2.95 11.92 3.24
N THR A 28 -3.32 11.09 4.22
CA THR A 28 -2.36 10.48 5.14
C THR A 28 -1.33 9.63 4.40
N VAL A 29 -1.77 8.81 3.44
CA VAL A 29 -0.88 7.98 2.62
C VAL A 29 0.03 8.83 1.73
N LEU A 30 -0.51 9.89 1.12
CA LEU A 30 0.30 10.83 0.33
C LEU A 30 1.39 11.49 1.17
N ARG A 31 1.07 11.89 2.42
CA ARG A 31 2.07 12.43 3.35
C ARG A 31 3.15 11.42 3.73
N TRP A 32 2.83 10.13 3.83
CA TRP A 32 3.85 9.09 4.04
C TRP A 32 4.81 8.98 2.86
N ILE A 33 4.29 9.09 1.64
CA ILE A 33 5.09 9.08 0.40
C ILE A 33 5.95 10.36 0.31
N GLU A 34 5.36 11.53 0.52
CA GLU A 34 6.07 12.82 0.47
C GLU A 34 7.20 12.92 1.48
N LYS A 35 7.02 12.32 2.67
CA LYS A 35 8.06 12.24 3.71
C LYS A 35 9.09 11.15 3.46
N GLY A 36 8.94 10.34 2.41
CA GLY A 36 9.83 9.21 2.11
C GLY A 36 9.67 8.01 3.03
N ASN A 37 8.63 7.98 3.88
CA ASN A 37 8.37 6.85 4.77
C ASN A 37 7.81 5.63 4.03
N LEU A 38 7.04 5.88 2.97
CA LEU A 38 6.45 4.84 2.13
C LEU A 38 6.89 5.03 0.69
N VAL A 39 7.63 4.06 0.16
CA VAL A 39 8.17 4.12 -1.20
C VAL A 39 7.06 3.92 -2.22
N ALA A 40 7.00 4.82 -3.19
CA ALA A 40 6.06 4.78 -4.31
C ALA A 40 6.70 5.39 -5.57
N PHE A 41 6.24 4.95 -6.73
CA PHE A 41 6.51 5.67 -7.98
C PHE A 41 5.24 6.37 -8.48
N ARG A 42 5.43 7.44 -9.24
CA ARG A 42 4.34 8.26 -9.78
C ARG A 42 4.17 7.96 -11.27
N LEU A 43 2.93 7.67 -11.68
CA LEU A 43 2.56 7.53 -13.08
C LEU A 43 2.51 8.91 -13.78
N PRO A 44 2.65 8.98 -15.11
CA PRO A 44 2.46 10.23 -15.87
C PRO A 44 1.10 10.91 -15.62
N SER A 45 0.07 10.13 -15.31
CA SER A 45 -1.26 10.62 -14.92
C SER A 45 -1.34 11.26 -13.53
N GLY A 46 -0.25 11.26 -12.77
CA GLY A 46 -0.14 11.84 -11.43
C GLY A 46 -0.53 10.90 -10.28
N GLN A 47 -0.97 9.67 -10.57
CA GLN A 47 -1.33 8.68 -9.56
C GLN A 47 -0.10 7.93 -9.03
N ASN A 48 -0.05 7.68 -7.72
CA ASN A 48 1.02 6.89 -7.10
C ASN A 48 0.72 5.39 -7.12
N ARG A 49 1.78 4.59 -7.20
CA ARG A 49 1.77 3.13 -7.10
C ARG A 49 2.79 2.70 -6.05
N ILE A 50 2.33 1.86 -5.13
CA ILE A 50 3.10 1.38 -3.98
C ILE A 50 3.29 -0.10 -4.17
N HIS A 51 4.54 -0.58 -4.18
CA HIS A 51 4.80 -2.02 -4.29
C HIS A 51 4.19 -2.74 -3.08
N ARG A 52 3.59 -3.91 -3.32
CA ARG A 52 2.92 -4.70 -2.28
C ARG A 52 3.84 -4.95 -1.09
N ASP A 53 5.06 -5.39 -1.34
CA ASP A 53 6.00 -5.76 -0.27
C ASP A 53 6.48 -4.52 0.51
N GLU A 54 6.75 -3.40 -0.18
CA GLU A 54 7.07 -2.13 0.47
C GLU A 54 5.95 -1.67 1.41
N PHE A 55 4.70 -1.84 1.00
CA PHE A 55 3.55 -1.55 1.85
C PHE A 55 3.52 -2.43 3.11
N PHE A 56 3.69 -3.75 2.98
CA PHE A 56 3.66 -4.65 4.13
C PHE A 56 4.84 -4.43 5.06
N THR A 57 6.05 -4.23 4.53
CA THR A 57 7.25 -3.88 5.32
C THR A 57 7.06 -2.55 6.05
N PHE A 58 6.49 -1.54 5.39
CA PHE A 58 6.13 -0.27 6.04
C PHE A 58 5.13 -0.47 7.18
N ALA A 59 4.06 -1.22 6.93
CA ALA A 59 3.03 -1.48 7.94
C ALA A 59 3.59 -2.22 9.15
N GLU A 60 4.40 -3.26 8.94
CA GLU A 60 5.07 -4.01 9.99
C GLU A 60 6.02 -3.12 10.81
N LYS A 61 6.91 -2.39 10.13
CA LYS A 61 7.87 -1.46 10.76
C LYS A 61 7.19 -0.44 11.68
N HIS A 62 6.04 0.08 11.25
CA HIS A 62 5.28 1.09 11.99
C HIS A 62 4.18 0.50 12.87
N LYS A 63 4.08 -0.84 12.97
CA LYS A 63 3.04 -1.56 13.72
C LYS A 63 1.62 -1.10 13.37
N ILE A 64 1.38 -0.82 12.09
CA ILE A 64 0.09 -0.37 11.58
C ILE A 64 -0.84 -1.58 11.49
N PRO A 65 -2.01 -1.57 12.17
CA PRO A 65 -2.97 -2.65 12.03
C PRO A 65 -3.58 -2.63 10.63
N LEU A 66 -3.47 -3.76 9.92
CA LEU A 66 -4.06 -3.92 8.60
C LEU A 66 -5.42 -4.61 8.72
N ARG A 67 -6.43 -4.06 8.06
CA ARG A 67 -7.72 -4.71 7.93
C ARG A 67 -7.63 -5.83 6.90
N ASN A 68 -7.94 -7.07 7.30
CA ASN A 68 -8.17 -8.18 6.37
C ASN A 68 -9.39 -7.84 5.50
N GLY A 69 -9.14 -7.48 4.25
CA GLY A 69 -10.17 -7.15 3.28
C GLY A 69 -10.85 -8.41 2.78
N HIS A 70 -11.75 -9.01 3.57
CA HIS A 70 -12.78 -9.91 3.05
C HIS A 70 -14.04 -9.09 2.79
N LYS A 71 -14.17 -8.59 1.56
CA LYS A 71 -15.44 -8.26 0.91
C LYS A 71 -15.27 -8.46 -0.59
#